data_AF-A0A7W7QYA0-F1
#
_entry.id   AF-A0A7W7QYA0-F1
#
_cell.length_a   1.000
_cell.length_b   1.000
_cell.length_c   1.000
_cell.angle_alpha   90.00
_cell.angle_beta   90.00
_cell.angle_gamma   90.00
#
_symmetry.space_group_name_H-M   'P 1'
#
loop_
_entity.id
_entity.type
_entity.pdbx_description
1 polymer ?
#
loop_
_entity_poly.entity_id
_entity_poly.type
_entity_poly.pdbx_seq_one_letter_code
_entity_poly.pdbx_strand_id
1 'polypeptide(L)'
;MSGRSSADSSERARGHRLGRQLRALREARGWTRPQLAAAASVPLRTLTRLETESVAQPGLFIVAALAEALEVTVDALVAAAGPVPGLWSTGYEGRTIDSFVAALVDSGVDAVADVRLTPISRKPGFSKSRLSAALADADIAYLHLRSLGNPKDNRAPFWDGRVGEGLAAFADVMAAEPALRELDELAELAVERSVAVLCFEQDERRCHRQAVLAELHRRTALPVSALA
;
A
#
# COMPACT_ATOMS: atom_id res chain seq x y z
N MET A 1 -23.96 -11.17 -0.44
CA MET A 1 -22.73 -10.65 0.19
C MET A 1 -22.39 -9.35 -0.51
N SER A 2 -22.84 -8.23 0.05
CA SER A 2 -22.63 -6.89 -0.51
C SER A 2 -21.13 -6.58 -0.49
N GLY A 3 -20.54 -6.43 -1.68
CA GLY A 3 -19.15 -6.00 -1.81
C GLY A 3 -18.97 -4.63 -1.17
N ARG A 4 -18.01 -4.51 -0.24
CA ARG A 4 -17.57 -3.21 0.28
C ARG A 4 -17.03 -2.39 -0.89
N SER A 5 -17.52 -1.16 -1.04
CA SER A 5 -17.10 -0.24 -2.10
C SER A 5 -15.63 0.16 -1.93
N SER A 6 -14.91 0.41 -3.03
CA SER A 6 -13.53 0.92 -3.00
C SER A 6 -13.41 2.29 -2.31
N ALA A 7 -14.48 3.08 -2.30
CA ALA A 7 -14.58 4.34 -1.57
C ALA A 7 -14.47 4.12 -0.05
N ASP A 8 -15.15 3.09 0.45
CA ASP A 8 -15.21 2.75 1.88
C ASP A 8 -13.86 2.21 2.42
N SER A 9 -13.07 1.52 1.57
CA SER A 9 -11.67 1.17 1.91
C SER A 9 -10.74 2.38 1.91
N SER A 10 -10.92 3.31 0.97
CA SER A 10 -10.11 4.54 0.88
C SER A 10 -10.31 5.45 2.08
N GLU A 11 -11.56 5.58 2.53
CA GLU A 11 -11.93 6.35 3.72
C GLU A 11 -11.35 5.72 4.99
N ARG A 12 -11.46 4.39 5.15
CA ARG A 12 -10.81 3.68 6.27
C ARG A 12 -9.30 3.89 6.30
N ALA A 13 -8.61 3.71 5.17
CA ALA A 13 -7.16 3.95 5.07
C ALA A 13 -6.79 5.40 5.45
N ARG A 14 -7.59 6.39 5.02
CA ARG A 14 -7.44 7.79 5.44
C ARG A 14 -7.65 7.97 6.95
N GLY A 15 -8.63 7.29 7.53
CA GLY A 15 -8.85 7.22 8.98
C GLY A 15 -7.66 6.62 9.74
N HIS A 16 -7.06 5.53 9.24
CA HIS A 16 -5.85 4.92 9.81
C HIS A 16 -4.66 5.89 9.79
N ARG A 17 -4.41 6.56 8.66
CA ARG A 17 -3.32 7.54 8.56
C ARG A 17 -3.53 8.72 9.50
N LEU A 18 -4.76 9.22 9.61
CA LEU A 18 -5.11 10.25 10.58
C LEU A 18 -4.83 9.80 12.02
N GLY A 19 -5.22 8.57 12.39
CA GLY A 19 -4.94 7.98 13.69
C GLY A 19 -3.44 7.90 14.01
N ARG A 20 -2.64 7.42 13.06
CA ARG A 20 -1.17 7.37 13.19
C ARG A 20 -0.56 8.75 13.34
N GLN A 21 -1.04 9.73 12.56
CA GLN A 21 -0.55 11.10 12.63
C GLN A 21 -0.87 11.77 13.97
N LEU A 22 -2.11 11.59 14.47
CA LEU A 22 -2.50 12.06 15.80
C LEU A 22 -1.60 11.47 16.88
N ARG A 23 -1.35 10.15 16.83
CA ARG A 23 -0.43 9.47 17.74
C ARG A 23 0.98 10.05 17.67
N ALA A 24 1.53 10.21 16.47
CA ALA A 24 2.88 10.72 16.27
C ALA A 24 3.04 12.16 16.81
N LEU A 25 2.09 13.04 16.52
CA LEU A 25 2.08 14.43 17.00
C LEU A 25 1.96 14.50 18.54
N ARG A 26 1.12 13.63 19.11
CA ARG A 26 0.99 13.50 20.57
C ARG A 26 2.30 13.06 21.22
N GLU A 27 2.94 12.02 20.66
CA GLU A 27 4.19 11.47 21.18
C GLU A 27 5.35 12.46 21.03
N ALA A 28 5.42 13.22 19.94
CA ALA A 28 6.40 14.28 19.73
C ALA A 28 6.30 15.42 20.77
N ARG A 29 5.10 15.64 21.33
CA ARG A 29 4.86 16.56 22.46
C ARG A 29 5.16 15.95 23.84
N GLY A 30 5.52 14.67 23.90
CA GLY A 30 5.69 13.93 25.15
C GLY A 30 4.36 13.68 25.89
N TRP A 31 3.22 13.78 25.21
CA TRP A 31 1.91 13.62 25.83
C TRP A 31 1.47 12.16 25.85
N THR A 32 0.87 11.77 26.97
CA THR A 32 0.10 10.53 27.08
C THR A 32 -1.26 10.70 26.41
N ARG A 33 -1.89 9.59 26.02
CA ARG A 33 -3.23 9.60 25.42
C ARG A 33 -4.29 10.27 26.32
N PRO A 34 -4.33 10.03 27.65
CA PRO A 34 -5.23 10.76 28.55
C PRO A 34 -5.01 12.28 28.55
N GLN A 35 -3.77 12.75 28.46
CA GLN A 35 -3.47 14.19 28.42
C GLN A 35 -4.03 14.84 27.14
N LEU A 36 -3.85 14.24 25.97
CA LEU A 36 -4.44 14.75 24.74
C LEU A 36 -5.97 14.73 24.78
N ALA A 37 -6.56 13.62 25.27
CA ALA A 37 -8.01 13.50 25.40
C ALA A 37 -8.60 14.62 26.28
N ALA A 38 -7.96 14.90 27.41
CA ALA A 38 -8.35 15.98 28.32
C ALA A 38 -8.19 17.36 27.67
N ALA A 39 -7.05 17.64 27.04
CA ALA A 39 -6.77 18.91 26.38
C ALA A 39 -7.76 19.21 25.25
N ALA A 40 -8.12 18.20 24.45
CA ALA A 40 -9.07 18.34 23.35
C ALA A 40 -10.55 18.24 23.78
N SER A 41 -10.84 18.00 25.08
CA SER A 41 -12.20 17.70 25.56
C SER A 41 -12.88 16.55 24.81
N VAL A 42 -12.10 15.55 24.37
CA VAL A 42 -12.59 14.36 23.65
C VAL A 42 -12.56 13.15 24.59
N PRO A 43 -13.60 12.29 24.62
CA PRO A 43 -13.56 11.09 25.45
C PRO A 43 -12.35 10.21 25.15
N LEU A 44 -11.64 9.75 26.19
CA LEU A 44 -10.45 8.90 26.03
C LEU A 44 -10.71 7.65 25.18
N ARG A 45 -11.90 7.05 25.30
CA ARG A 45 -12.32 5.92 24.45
C ARG A 45 -12.32 6.28 22.97
N THR A 46 -12.73 7.48 22.62
CA THR A 46 -12.79 7.97 21.23
C THR A 46 -11.39 8.16 20.70
N LEU A 47 -10.50 8.81 21.47
CA LEU A 47 -9.11 8.98 21.07
C LEU A 47 -8.36 7.65 20.98
N THR A 48 -8.63 6.70 21.88
CA THR A 48 -8.05 5.36 21.83
C THR A 48 -8.44 4.67 20.53
N ARG A 49 -9.73 4.62 20.21
CA ARG A 49 -10.21 4.05 18.94
C ARG A 49 -9.59 4.72 17.73
N LEU A 50 -9.46 6.06 17.73
CA LEU A 50 -8.82 6.78 16.63
C LEU A 50 -7.36 6.39 16.44
N GLU A 51 -6.59 6.26 17.51
CA GLU A 51 -5.16 5.94 17.42
C GLU A 51 -4.85 4.43 17.29
N THR A 52 -5.78 3.53 17.63
CA THR A 52 -5.50 2.07 17.68
C THR A 52 -6.41 1.21 16.81
N GLU A 53 -7.67 1.58 16.63
CA GLU A 53 -8.68 0.76 15.94
C GLU A 53 -9.12 1.36 14.61
N SER A 54 -8.75 2.62 14.37
CA SER A 54 -9.12 3.45 13.22
C SER A 54 -10.62 3.63 13.03
N VAL A 55 -11.06 4.88 13.13
CA VAL A 55 -12.43 5.25 12.82
C VAL A 55 -12.46 5.68 11.35
N ALA A 56 -13.25 4.99 10.52
CA ALA A 56 -13.35 5.27 9.08
C ALA A 56 -13.63 6.75 8.79
N GLN A 57 -14.50 7.36 9.60
CA GLN A 57 -14.83 8.78 9.52
C GLN A 57 -14.96 9.36 10.92
N PRO A 58 -13.90 9.98 11.46
CA PRO A 58 -14.06 10.80 12.66
C PRO A 58 -14.95 12.00 12.35
N GLY A 59 -15.81 12.37 13.30
CA GLY A 59 -16.61 13.58 13.18
C GLY A 59 -15.72 14.83 13.09
N LEU A 60 -16.05 15.76 12.19
CA LEU A 60 -15.27 16.96 11.92
C LEU A 60 -14.87 17.73 13.20
N PHE A 61 -15.81 17.91 14.13
CA PHE A 61 -15.56 18.63 15.39
C PHE A 61 -14.56 17.92 16.31
N ILE A 62 -14.48 16.59 16.28
CA ILE A 62 -13.47 15.83 17.02
C ILE A 62 -12.09 16.08 16.40
N VAL A 63 -12.00 16.04 15.07
CA VAL A 63 -10.73 16.33 14.35
C VAL A 63 -10.27 17.76 14.63
N ALA A 64 -11.18 18.74 14.58
CA ALA A 64 -10.89 20.14 14.86
C ALA A 64 -10.38 20.34 16.31
N ALA A 65 -11.06 19.75 17.29
CA ALA A 65 -10.65 19.85 18.70
C ALA A 65 -9.28 19.22 18.98
N LEU A 66 -8.99 18.08 18.33
CA LEU A 66 -7.67 17.44 18.43
C LEU A 66 -6.57 18.27 17.75
N ALA A 67 -6.86 18.86 16.58
CA ALA A 67 -5.93 19.73 15.88
C ALA A 67 -5.59 20.98 16.71
N GLU A 68 -6.61 21.62 17.30
CA GLU A 68 -6.44 22.76 18.20
C GLU A 68 -5.58 22.40 19.42
N ALA A 69 -5.89 21.30 20.11
CA ALA A 69 -5.12 20.84 21.27
C ALA A 69 -3.66 20.49 20.92
N LEU A 70 -3.40 20.05 19.68
CA LEU A 70 -2.06 19.77 19.16
C LEU A 70 -1.43 21.00 18.49
N GLU A 71 -2.05 22.18 18.54
CA GLU A 71 -1.60 23.42 17.92
C GLU A 71 -1.17 23.24 16.46
N VAL A 72 -1.93 22.45 15.70
CA VAL A 72 -1.77 22.26 14.26
C VAL A 72 -3.05 22.67 13.54
N THR A 73 -2.96 23.04 12.27
CA THR A 73 -4.17 23.29 11.47
C THR A 73 -4.82 21.96 11.10
N VAL A 74 -6.16 21.98 10.95
CA VAL A 74 -6.89 20.81 10.42
C VAL A 74 -6.36 20.43 9.03
N ASP A 75 -6.04 21.42 8.19
CA ASP A 75 -5.44 21.17 6.87
C ASP A 75 -4.10 20.45 6.97
N ALA A 76 -3.21 20.83 7.89
CA ALA A 76 -1.93 20.15 8.09
C ALA A 76 -2.13 18.72 8.62
N LEU A 77 -3.09 18.53 9.53
CA LEU A 77 -3.42 17.23 10.09
C LEU A 77 -4.01 16.29 9.02
N VAL A 78 -4.88 16.80 8.15
CA VAL A 78 -5.51 16.05 7.05
C VAL A 78 -4.54 15.83 5.90
N ALA A 79 -3.68 16.80 5.57
CA ALA A 79 -2.65 16.66 4.54
C ALA A 79 -1.63 15.58 4.91
N ALA A 80 -1.22 15.52 6.18
CA ALA A 80 -0.36 14.44 6.68
C ALA A 80 -1.07 13.09 6.80
N ALA A 81 -2.41 13.09 6.91
CA ALA A 81 -3.26 11.90 6.76
C ALA A 81 -3.60 11.58 5.28
N GLY A 82 -3.20 12.46 4.37
CA GLY A 82 -3.29 12.26 2.94
C GLY A 82 -2.45 11.04 2.55
N PRO A 83 -2.83 10.32 1.49
CA PRO A 83 -1.94 9.33 0.94
C PRO A 83 -0.60 10.00 0.57
N VAL A 84 0.51 9.41 1.02
CA VAL A 84 1.84 9.82 0.56
C VAL A 84 2.14 9.00 -0.69
N PRO A 85 2.23 9.63 -1.88
CA PRO A 85 2.54 8.93 -3.11
C PRO A 85 3.85 8.16 -2.97
N GLY A 86 3.88 6.92 -3.42
CA GLY A 86 5.08 6.11 -3.29
C GLY A 86 4.94 4.74 -3.94
N LEU A 87 6.05 4.25 -4.46
CA LEU A 87 6.15 2.93 -5.04
C LEU A 87 6.95 2.03 -4.12
N TRP A 88 6.43 0.84 -3.86
CA TRP A 88 7.12 -0.21 -3.12
C TRP A 88 7.33 -1.42 -4.00
N SER A 89 8.53 -1.98 -3.91
CA SER A 89 8.88 -3.25 -4.48
C SER A 89 8.68 -4.35 -3.44
N THR A 90 7.86 -5.36 -3.74
CA THR A 90 7.65 -6.44 -2.78
C THR A 90 7.51 -7.82 -3.41
N GLY A 91 8.24 -8.77 -2.83
CA GLY A 91 8.16 -10.20 -3.13
C GLY A 91 7.75 -10.96 -1.88
N TYR A 92 6.91 -11.97 -2.03
CA TYR A 92 6.43 -12.77 -0.89
C TYR A 92 7.24 -14.05 -0.64
N GLU A 93 8.26 -14.35 -1.44
CA GLU A 93 9.21 -15.41 -1.14
C GLU A 93 9.81 -15.21 0.27
N GLY A 94 10.01 -16.31 1.00
CA GLY A 94 10.48 -16.27 2.39
C GLY A 94 9.50 -15.77 3.47
N ARG A 95 8.47 -14.97 3.14
CA ARG A 95 7.54 -14.36 4.13
C ARG A 95 6.43 -15.28 4.65
N THR A 96 5.71 -14.92 5.70
CA THR A 96 4.35 -15.47 5.97
C THR A 96 3.31 -14.46 5.52
N ILE A 97 2.03 -14.83 5.46
CA ILE A 97 0.98 -13.85 5.13
C ILE A 97 0.91 -12.76 6.19
N ASP A 98 1.00 -13.13 7.47
CA ASP A 98 0.92 -12.19 8.59
C ASP A 98 2.12 -11.22 8.57
N SER A 99 3.34 -11.73 8.41
CA SER A 99 4.53 -10.86 8.33
C SER A 99 4.52 -9.95 7.10
N PHE A 100 3.93 -10.42 5.99
CA PHE A 100 3.81 -9.62 4.77
C PHE A 100 2.80 -8.48 4.94
N VAL A 101 1.62 -8.77 5.50
CA VAL A 101 0.59 -7.74 5.77
C VAL A 101 1.10 -6.73 6.79
N ALA A 102 1.76 -7.17 7.87
CA ALA A 102 2.37 -6.27 8.85
C ALA A 102 3.37 -5.30 8.20
N ALA A 103 4.27 -5.80 7.35
CA ALA A 103 5.25 -4.96 6.66
C ALA A 103 4.59 -3.91 5.75
N LEU A 104 3.50 -4.25 5.06
CA LEU A 104 2.74 -3.31 4.23
C LEU A 104 2.09 -2.21 5.08
N VAL A 105 1.47 -2.57 6.20
CA VAL A 105 0.85 -1.62 7.13
C VAL A 105 1.90 -0.67 7.71
N ASP A 106 3.03 -1.21 8.19
CA ASP A 106 4.13 -0.43 8.76
C ASP A 106 4.73 0.54 7.74
N SER A 107 4.79 0.12 6.47
CA SER A 107 5.25 0.96 5.35
C SER A 107 4.20 1.94 4.83
N GLY A 108 2.97 1.90 5.37
CA GLY A 108 1.87 2.77 4.98
C GLY A 108 1.36 2.52 3.56
N VAL A 109 1.46 1.29 3.07
CA VAL A 109 0.95 0.88 1.76
C VAL A 109 -0.58 0.86 1.78
N ASP A 110 -1.18 1.52 0.79
CA ASP A 110 -2.64 1.62 0.62
C ASP A 110 -3.18 0.61 -0.39
N ALA A 111 -2.34 0.18 -1.33
CA ALA A 111 -2.73 -0.76 -2.38
C ALA A 111 -1.60 -1.72 -2.75
N VAL A 112 -1.96 -2.95 -3.06
CA VAL A 112 -1.07 -3.96 -3.63
C VAL A 112 -1.46 -4.20 -5.08
N ALA A 113 -0.54 -3.90 -6.00
CA ALA A 113 -0.63 -4.22 -7.41
C ALA A 113 0.05 -5.56 -7.68
N ASP A 114 -0.74 -6.63 -7.75
CA ASP A 114 -0.27 -7.98 -8.07
C ASP A 114 -0.01 -8.10 -9.57
N VAL A 115 1.26 -8.17 -9.94
CA VAL A 115 1.73 -8.30 -11.33
C VAL A 115 2.08 -9.75 -11.66
N ARG A 116 1.43 -10.74 -11.01
CA ARG A 116 1.53 -12.14 -11.42
C ARG A 116 0.59 -12.41 -12.58
N LEU A 117 1.09 -13.04 -13.65
CA LEU A 117 0.24 -13.49 -14.77
C LEU A 117 -0.89 -14.42 -14.28
N THR A 118 -0.59 -15.27 -13.31
CA THR A 118 -1.57 -16.13 -12.64
C THR A 118 -1.32 -16.08 -11.14
N PRO A 119 -2.21 -15.47 -10.34
CA PRO A 119 -2.03 -15.26 -8.90
C PRO A 119 -2.40 -16.52 -8.09
N ILE A 120 -1.82 -17.65 -8.49
CA ILE A 120 -1.84 -18.91 -7.75
C ILE A 120 -0.53 -19.04 -6.97
N SER A 121 -0.61 -19.60 -5.77
CA SER A 121 0.56 -19.85 -4.95
C SER A 121 0.37 -21.10 -4.10
N ARG A 122 1.43 -21.89 -3.98
CA ARG A 122 1.52 -23.01 -3.04
C ARG A 122 1.80 -22.53 -1.62
N LYS A 123 2.28 -21.30 -1.48
CA LYS A 123 2.60 -20.69 -0.19
C LYS A 123 1.30 -20.29 0.52
N PRO A 124 1.09 -20.74 1.77
CA PRO A 124 -0.14 -20.42 2.51
C PRO A 124 -0.41 -18.91 2.54
N GLY A 125 -1.68 -18.54 2.31
CA GLY A 125 -2.12 -17.14 2.30
C GLY A 125 -1.91 -16.36 1.00
N PHE A 126 -1.06 -16.81 0.07
CA PHE A 126 -0.70 -16.03 -1.13
C PHE A 126 -1.46 -16.40 -2.42
N SER A 127 -2.51 -17.23 -2.34
CA SER A 127 -3.47 -17.38 -3.44
C SER A 127 -4.34 -16.11 -3.55
N LYS A 128 -4.74 -15.71 -4.76
CA LYS A 128 -5.56 -14.49 -5.00
C LYS A 128 -6.65 -14.24 -3.95
N SER A 129 -7.50 -15.23 -3.69
CA SER A 129 -8.61 -15.12 -2.75
C SER A 129 -8.16 -14.85 -1.31
N ARG A 130 -7.15 -15.60 -0.83
CA ARG A 130 -6.64 -15.47 0.54
C ARG A 130 -5.85 -14.18 0.73
N LEU A 131 -5.01 -13.83 -0.25
CA LEU A 131 -4.24 -12.59 -0.23
C LEU A 131 -5.18 -11.38 -0.24
N SER A 132 -6.16 -11.38 -1.15
CA SER A 132 -7.16 -10.31 -1.22
C SER A 132 -7.96 -10.17 0.07
N ALA A 133 -8.30 -11.29 0.74
CA ALA A 133 -9.00 -11.25 2.02
C ALA A 133 -8.10 -10.68 3.14
N ALA A 134 -6.87 -11.17 3.27
CA ALA A 134 -5.93 -10.70 4.28
C ALA A 134 -5.57 -9.21 4.12
N LEU A 135 -5.42 -8.74 2.88
CA LEU A 135 -5.22 -7.32 2.58
C LEU A 135 -6.46 -6.48 2.90
N ALA A 136 -7.65 -6.98 2.56
CA ALA A 136 -8.90 -6.28 2.87
C ALA A 136 -9.14 -6.16 4.38
N ASP A 137 -8.77 -7.17 5.17
CA ASP A 137 -8.83 -7.13 6.65
C ASP A 137 -7.86 -6.08 7.23
N ALA A 138 -6.83 -5.71 6.48
CA ALA A 138 -5.89 -4.63 6.81
C ALA A 138 -6.18 -3.30 6.10
N ASP A 139 -7.35 -3.17 5.45
CA ASP A 139 -7.76 -2.00 4.66
C ASP A 139 -6.82 -1.65 3.48
N ILE A 140 -6.10 -2.64 2.96
CA ILE A 140 -5.22 -2.52 1.80
C ILE A 140 -5.96 -2.98 0.55
N ALA A 141 -6.04 -2.12 -0.47
CA ALA A 141 -6.66 -2.47 -1.73
C ALA A 141 -5.83 -3.53 -2.48
N TYR A 142 -6.49 -4.47 -3.16
CA TYR A 142 -5.83 -5.47 -3.99
C TYR A 142 -6.23 -5.27 -5.45
N LEU A 143 -5.26 -5.04 -6.32
CA LEU A 143 -5.43 -4.94 -7.76
C LEU A 143 -4.64 -6.06 -8.44
N HIS A 144 -5.26 -6.78 -9.38
CA HIS A 144 -4.58 -7.80 -10.15
C HIS A 144 -4.36 -7.30 -11.57
N LEU A 145 -3.12 -6.97 -11.90
CA LEU A 145 -2.69 -6.42 -13.19
C LEU A 145 -2.08 -7.54 -14.00
N ARG A 146 -2.95 -8.32 -14.65
CA ARG A 146 -2.56 -9.54 -15.35
C ARG A 146 -1.65 -9.25 -16.53
N SER A 147 -1.88 -8.14 -17.24
CA SER A 147 -1.16 -7.77 -18.45
C SER A 147 0.30 -7.42 -18.15
N LEU A 148 0.61 -7.05 -16.90
CA LEU A 148 1.97 -6.84 -16.39
C LEU A 148 2.64 -8.12 -15.85
N GLY A 149 2.07 -9.29 -16.13
CA GLY A 149 2.56 -10.57 -15.62
C GLY A 149 3.57 -11.27 -16.53
N ASN A 150 4.68 -11.76 -15.96
CA ASN A 150 5.66 -12.52 -16.73
C ASN A 150 5.07 -13.85 -17.29
N PRO A 151 5.11 -14.05 -18.62
CA PRO A 151 4.78 -15.31 -19.30
C PRO A 151 5.54 -16.52 -18.76
N LYS A 152 5.00 -17.73 -18.96
CA LYS A 152 5.60 -18.97 -18.43
C LYS A 152 6.91 -19.33 -19.13
N ASP A 153 6.95 -19.16 -20.44
CA ASP A 153 8.11 -19.35 -21.31
C ASP A 153 9.25 -18.37 -20.99
N ASN A 154 8.94 -17.18 -20.49
CA ASN A 154 9.95 -16.20 -20.07
C ASN A 154 10.40 -16.33 -18.59
N ARG A 155 10.16 -17.46 -17.91
CA ARG A 155 10.60 -17.64 -16.51
C ARG A 155 12.02 -18.16 -16.38
N ALA A 156 12.44 -19.05 -17.28
CA ALA A 156 13.74 -19.70 -17.23
C ALA A 156 14.92 -18.70 -17.21
N PRO A 157 14.93 -17.63 -18.03
CA PRO A 157 16.04 -16.68 -18.00
C PRO A 157 16.27 -16.03 -16.62
N PHE A 158 15.21 -15.72 -15.88
CA PHE A 158 15.33 -15.15 -14.54
C PHE A 158 15.89 -16.16 -13.52
N TRP A 159 15.47 -17.43 -13.60
CA TRP A 159 15.98 -18.50 -12.73
C TRP A 159 17.44 -18.84 -13.02
N ASP A 160 17.83 -18.84 -14.29
CA ASP A 160 19.19 -19.17 -14.72
C ASP A 160 20.19 -18.00 -14.54
N GLY A 161 19.72 -16.85 -14.05
CA GLY A 161 20.54 -15.64 -13.89
C GLY A 161 20.77 -14.86 -15.20
N ARG A 162 20.16 -15.27 -16.31
CA ARG A 162 20.14 -14.56 -17.59
C ARG A 162 19.11 -13.42 -17.58
N VAL A 163 19.17 -12.56 -16.56
CA VAL A 163 18.16 -11.52 -16.29
C VAL A 163 17.97 -10.58 -17.47
N GLY A 164 19.07 -10.18 -18.14
CA GLY A 164 18.99 -9.29 -19.31
C GLY A 164 18.15 -9.87 -20.46
N GLU A 165 18.24 -11.18 -20.72
CA GLU A 165 17.42 -11.87 -21.71
C GLU A 165 15.95 -11.91 -21.27
N GLY A 166 15.70 -12.21 -20.00
CA GLY A 166 14.35 -12.21 -19.43
C GLY A 166 13.67 -10.83 -19.51
N LEU A 167 14.41 -9.76 -19.24
CA LEU A 167 13.93 -8.39 -19.35
C LEU A 167 13.68 -7.99 -20.81
N ALA A 168 14.57 -8.39 -21.73
CA ALA A 168 14.39 -8.12 -23.16
C ALA A 168 13.12 -8.78 -23.71
N ALA A 169 12.89 -10.05 -23.39
CA ALA A 169 11.66 -10.76 -23.79
C ALA A 169 10.41 -10.20 -23.08
N PHE A 170 10.54 -9.70 -21.85
CA PHE A 170 9.43 -9.07 -21.14
C PHE A 170 9.08 -7.67 -21.68
N ALA A 171 9.98 -7.01 -22.41
CA ALA A 171 9.71 -5.71 -23.02
C ALA A 171 8.54 -5.76 -24.02
N ASP A 172 8.41 -6.84 -24.78
CA ASP A 172 7.30 -7.04 -25.72
C ASP A 172 5.95 -7.15 -24.98
N VAL A 173 5.94 -7.75 -23.80
CA VAL A 173 4.75 -7.81 -22.93
C VAL A 173 4.35 -6.40 -22.47
N MET A 174 5.34 -5.62 -22.04
CA MET A 174 5.14 -4.24 -21.55
C MET A 174 4.72 -3.27 -22.66
N ALA A 175 5.09 -3.54 -23.91
CA ALA A 175 4.72 -2.74 -25.07
C ALA A 175 3.32 -3.04 -25.61
N ALA A 176 2.66 -4.10 -25.14
CA ALA A 176 1.31 -4.44 -25.58
C ALA A 176 0.26 -3.47 -25.03
N GLU A 177 -0.74 -3.11 -25.83
CA GLU A 177 -1.84 -2.19 -25.46
C GLU A 177 -2.49 -2.48 -24.09
N PRO A 178 -2.78 -3.74 -23.71
CA PRO A 178 -3.32 -4.03 -22.38
C PRO A 178 -2.35 -3.70 -21.23
N ALA A 179 -1.05 -3.90 -21.42
CA ALA A 179 -0.03 -3.58 -20.43
C ALA A 179 0.16 -2.07 -20.31
N LEU A 180 0.16 -1.34 -21.43
CA LEU A 180 0.26 0.12 -21.41
C LEU A 180 -0.89 0.76 -20.61
N ARG A 181 -2.12 0.29 -20.80
CA ARG A 181 -3.29 0.75 -20.03
C ARG A 181 -3.17 0.45 -18.54
N GLU A 182 -2.79 -0.79 -18.16
CA GLU A 182 -2.60 -1.14 -16.75
C GLU A 182 -1.45 -0.34 -16.10
N LEU A 183 -0.42 0.04 -16.87
CA LEU A 183 0.65 0.93 -16.40
C LEU A 183 0.18 2.36 -16.18
N ASP A 184 -0.66 2.90 -17.06
CA ASP A 184 -1.24 4.24 -16.90
C ASP A 184 -2.15 4.28 -15.66
N GLU A 185 -3.06 3.32 -15.52
CA GLU A 185 -3.92 3.20 -14.35
C GLU A 185 -3.11 3.06 -13.04
N LEU A 186 -2.04 2.26 -13.08
CA LEU A 186 -1.16 2.09 -11.92
C LEU A 186 -0.34 3.34 -11.60
N ALA A 187 0.10 4.09 -12.62
CA ALA A 187 0.83 5.35 -12.44
C ALA A 187 -0.08 6.42 -11.82
N GLU A 188 -1.31 6.57 -12.32
CA GLU A 188 -2.34 7.45 -11.73
C GLU A 188 -2.63 7.07 -10.28
N LEU A 189 -2.77 5.78 -9.99
CA LEU A 189 -2.97 5.32 -8.62
C LEU A 189 -1.77 5.63 -7.72
N ALA A 190 -0.54 5.47 -8.21
CA ALA A 190 0.69 5.66 -7.45
C ALA A 190 0.96 7.14 -7.12
N VAL A 191 0.52 8.09 -7.96
CA VAL A 191 0.60 9.53 -7.64
C VAL A 191 -0.44 9.95 -6.60
N GLU A 192 -1.48 9.15 -6.40
CA GLU A 192 -2.51 9.40 -5.39
C GLU A 192 -2.35 8.54 -4.14
N ARG A 193 -1.58 7.45 -4.15
CA ARG A 193 -1.53 6.44 -3.08
C ARG A 193 -0.16 5.81 -2.93
N SER A 194 0.10 5.22 -1.77
CA SER A 194 1.27 4.36 -1.61
C SER A 194 0.96 2.97 -2.15
N VAL A 195 1.66 2.53 -3.20
CA VAL A 195 1.36 1.29 -3.93
C VAL A 195 2.54 0.32 -3.89
N ALA A 196 2.28 -0.90 -3.45
CA ALA A 196 3.26 -1.99 -3.50
C ALA A 196 3.03 -2.89 -4.72
N VAL A 197 4.03 -2.96 -5.60
CA VAL A 197 4.04 -3.86 -6.75
C VAL A 197 4.51 -5.23 -6.28
N LEU A 198 3.68 -6.25 -6.48
CA LEU A 198 3.87 -7.58 -5.92
C LEU A 198 4.17 -8.64 -6.99
N CYS A 199 5.20 -9.43 -6.76
CA CYS A 199 5.40 -10.72 -7.44
C CYS A 199 5.85 -11.81 -6.45
N PHE A 200 6.26 -12.98 -6.95
CA PHE A 200 6.78 -14.06 -6.09
C PHE A 200 8.16 -13.73 -5.52
N GLU A 201 9.11 -13.41 -6.40
CA GLU A 201 10.54 -13.28 -6.12
C GLU A 201 10.82 -12.15 -5.12
N GLN A 202 11.63 -12.46 -4.10
CA GLN A 202 12.04 -11.49 -3.09
C GLN A 202 12.93 -10.40 -3.70
N ASP A 203 13.94 -10.79 -4.49
CA ASP A 203 14.91 -9.87 -5.09
C ASP A 203 14.37 -9.30 -6.41
N GLU A 204 13.97 -8.03 -6.40
CA GLU A 204 13.48 -7.33 -7.58
C GLU A 204 14.41 -7.47 -8.79
N ARG A 205 15.73 -7.44 -8.56
CA ARG A 205 16.78 -7.46 -9.60
C ARG A 205 16.83 -8.78 -10.35
N ARG A 206 16.06 -9.78 -9.91
CA ARG A 206 16.00 -11.13 -10.47
C ARG A 206 14.64 -11.46 -11.04
N CYS A 207 13.76 -10.49 -11.23
CA CYS A 207 12.42 -10.74 -11.78
C CYS A 207 11.92 -9.61 -12.70
N HIS A 208 10.77 -9.87 -13.34
CA HIS A 208 10.12 -8.93 -14.23
C HIS A 208 9.63 -7.65 -13.54
N ARG A 209 9.45 -7.69 -12.21
CA ARG A 209 9.01 -6.55 -11.40
C ARG A 209 9.95 -5.34 -11.58
N GLN A 210 11.24 -5.57 -11.82
CA GLN A 210 12.21 -4.53 -12.14
C GLN A 210 11.77 -3.67 -13.33
N ALA A 211 11.32 -4.30 -14.43
CA ALA A 211 10.87 -3.57 -15.62
C ALA A 211 9.60 -2.75 -15.34
N VAL A 212 8.66 -3.33 -14.60
CA VAL A 212 7.41 -2.64 -14.21
C VAL A 212 7.71 -1.42 -13.35
N LEU A 213 8.55 -1.58 -12.31
CA LEU A 213 8.90 -0.48 -11.39
C LEU A 213 9.74 0.60 -12.08
N ALA A 214 10.68 0.22 -12.95
CA ALA A 214 11.44 1.18 -13.75
C ALA A 214 10.52 2.03 -14.65
N GLU A 215 9.52 1.40 -15.26
CA GLU A 215 8.55 2.11 -16.10
C GLU A 215 7.63 3.03 -15.29
N LEU A 216 7.14 2.58 -14.13
CA LEU A 216 6.34 3.41 -13.23
C LEU A 216 7.14 4.60 -12.69
N HIS A 217 8.40 4.39 -12.32
CA HIS A 217 9.31 5.45 -11.92
C HIS A 217 9.49 6.47 -13.05
N ARG A 218 9.65 6.01 -14.30
CA ARG A 218 9.77 6.88 -15.47
C ARG A 218 8.50 7.73 -15.68
N ARG A 219 7.30 7.17 -15.48
CA ARG A 219 6.02 7.88 -15.65
C ARG A 219 5.71 8.88 -14.53
N THR A 220 6.11 8.56 -13.30
CA THR A 220 5.65 9.29 -12.10
C THR A 220 6.75 10.08 -11.39
N ALA A 221 8.02 9.81 -11.67
CA ALA A 221 9.18 10.26 -10.92
C ALA A 221 9.17 9.88 -9.42
N LEU A 222 8.28 8.98 -8.99
CA LEU A 222 8.20 8.55 -7.59
C LEU A 222 9.34 7.59 -7.25
N PRO A 223 9.99 7.74 -6.08
CA PRO A 223 11.03 6.80 -5.66
C PRO A 223 10.44 5.41 -5.43
N VAL A 224 11.23 4.38 -5.74
CA VAL A 224 10.90 2.98 -5.48
C VAL A 224 11.65 2.53 -4.23
N SER A 225 10.91 2.16 -3.19
CA SER A 225 11.45 1.63 -1.94
C SER A 225 11.27 0.12 -1.87
N ALA A 226 12.22 -0.60 -1.28
CA ALA A 226 12.05 -2.02 -1.00
C ALA A 226 11.19 -2.22 0.26
N LEU A 227 10.23 -3.14 0.23
CA LEU A 227 9.45 -3.49 1.43
C LEU A 227 10.32 -4.35 2.38
N ALA A 228 10.49 -3.88 3.61
CA ALA A 228 11.22 -4.56 4.69
C ALA A 228 10.59 -5.93 5.02
#